data_AF-A0A820LKN7-F1
#
_entry.id   AF-A0A820LKN7-F1
#
_cell.length_a   1.000
_cell.length_b   1.000
_cell.length_c   1.000
_cell.angle_alpha   90.00
_cell.angle_beta   90.00
_cell.angle_gamma   90.00
#
_symmetry.space_group_name_H-M   'P 1'
#
loop_
_entity.id
_entity.type
_entity.pdbx_description
1 polymer ?
#
loop_
_entity_poly.entity_id
_entity_poly.type
_entity_poly.pdbx_seq_one_letter_code
_entity_poly.pdbx_strand_id
1 'polypeptide(L)'
;FTCRVLHISFLDHKGLIIPSPSEKWESKKTKSNRTTDGTQDLNSSSCVLPGNTALSPTTSIPSNNTQYVVICSSKEARVISLPTQVSIFKQKIFDSLGSSASNITRASVVKIAGSACLTCYLASGRIHVYSLPSLRELYTTNLDPMIDSW
;
A
#
# COMPACT_ATOMS: atom_id res chain seq x y z
N PHE A 1 21.12 20.78 5.13
CA PHE A 1 20.16 19.97 5.92
C PHE A 1 19.51 18.92 5.04
N THR A 2 20.13 17.75 4.90
CA THR A 2 19.59 16.62 4.13
C THR A 2 18.78 15.72 5.05
N CYS A 3 17.47 15.60 4.83
CA CYS A 3 16.64 14.62 5.55
C CYS A 3 16.81 13.25 4.87
N ARG A 4 17.15 12.21 5.62
CA ARG A 4 17.34 10.85 5.06
C ARG A 4 15.98 10.23 4.76
N VAL A 5 15.80 9.69 3.55
CA VAL A 5 14.64 8.84 3.23
C VAL A 5 14.87 7.45 3.82
N LEU A 6 13.90 6.96 4.59
CA LEU A 6 13.98 5.66 5.28
C LEU A 6 13.21 4.57 4.57
N HIS A 7 12.09 4.94 3.92
CA HIS A 7 11.23 3.98 3.26
C HIS A 7 10.42 4.65 2.14
N ILE A 8 10.26 3.94 1.03
CA ILE A 8 9.39 4.31 -0.08
C ILE A 8 8.53 3.08 -0.39
N SER A 9 7.21 3.27 -0.47
CA SER A 9 6.26 2.22 -0.85
C SER A 9 5.21 2.78 -1.80
N PHE A 10 4.69 1.92 -2.67
CA PHE A 10 3.63 2.27 -3.61
C PHE A 10 2.31 1.62 -3.18
N LEU A 11 1.22 2.36 -3.37
CA LEU A 11 -0.15 1.90 -3.15
C LEU A 11 -0.93 2.01 -4.46
N ASP A 12 -1.88 1.09 -4.65
CA ASP A 12 -2.81 1.15 -5.76
C ASP A 12 -3.85 2.28 -5.59
N HIS A 13 -4.77 2.41 -6.56
CA HIS A 13 -5.85 3.41 -6.51
C HIS A 13 -6.85 3.19 -5.36
N LYS A 14 -6.83 2.03 -4.70
CA LYS A 14 -7.64 1.70 -3.53
C LYS A 14 -6.89 1.94 -2.21
N GLY A 15 -5.62 2.34 -2.26
CA GLY A 15 -4.78 2.51 -1.09
C GLY A 15 -4.22 1.20 -0.52
N LEU A 16 -4.23 0.11 -1.29
CA LEU A 16 -3.66 -1.18 -0.91
C LEU A 16 -2.18 -1.27 -1.31
N ILE A 17 -1.40 -2.01 -0.53
CA ILE A 17 0.03 -2.26 -0.82
C ILE A 17 0.13 -3.05 -2.12
N ILE A 18 0.98 -2.57 -3.03
CA ILE A 18 1.28 -3.31 -4.27
C ILE A 18 2.15 -4.52 -3.91
N PRO A 19 1.76 -5.74 -4.33
CA PRO A 19 2.53 -6.96 -4.08
C PRO A 19 3.94 -6.89 -4.68
N SER A 20 4.84 -7.69 -4.14
CA SER A 20 6.19 -7.77 -4.70
C SER A 20 6.13 -8.28 -6.14
N PRO A 21 6.95 -7.76 -7.07
CA PRO A 21 7.04 -8.32 -8.42
C PRO A 21 7.44 -9.80 -8.46
N SER A 22 8.11 -10.28 -7.41
CA SER A 22 8.51 -11.69 -7.26
C SER A 22 7.42 -12.58 -6.65
N GLU A 23 6.26 -12.02 -6.29
CA GLU A 23 5.16 -12.80 -5.71
C GLU A 23 4.60 -13.79 -6.75
N LYS A 24 4.38 -15.03 -6.31
CA LYS A 24 3.94 -16.11 -7.22
C LYS A 24 2.60 -15.72 -7.82
N TRP A 25 2.52 -15.71 -9.15
CA TRP A 25 1.26 -15.45 -9.84
C TRP A 25 0.24 -16.54 -9.49
N GLU A 26 -0.73 -16.21 -8.64
CA GLU A 26 -1.88 -17.08 -8.37
C GLU A 26 -2.98 -16.78 -9.38
N SER A 27 -3.20 -17.72 -10.30
CA SER A 27 -4.41 -17.69 -11.11
C SER A 27 -5.61 -17.95 -10.20
N LYS A 28 -6.51 -16.96 -10.08
CA LYS A 28 -7.82 -17.19 -9.45
C LYS A 28 -8.52 -18.28 -10.23
N LYS A 29 -8.50 -19.51 -9.71
CA LYS A 29 -9.29 -20.61 -10.27
C LYS A 29 -10.75 -20.28 -10.04
N THR A 30 -11.39 -19.72 -11.06
CA THR A 30 -12.85 -19.73 -11.17
C THR A 30 -13.28 -21.19 -11.07
N LYS A 31 -13.89 -21.57 -9.94
CA LYS A 31 -14.54 -22.87 -9.80
C LYS A 31 -15.70 -22.91 -10.80
N SER A 32 -15.41 -23.34 -12.02
CA SER A 32 -16.44 -23.71 -12.98
C SER A 32 -16.98 -25.05 -12.52
N ASN A 33 -18.08 -25.04 -11.77
CA ASN A 33 -18.93 -26.22 -11.64
C ASN A 33 -19.43 -26.56 -13.05
N ARG A 34 -18.84 -27.56 -13.70
CA ARG A 34 -19.41 -28.20 -14.88
C ARG A 34 -19.69 -29.66 -14.54
N THR A 35 -20.95 -29.93 -14.27
CA THR A 35 -21.58 -31.24 -14.45
C THR A 35 -21.43 -31.64 -15.91
N THR A 36 -20.80 -32.78 -16.16
CA THR A 36 -20.70 -33.41 -17.47
C THR A 36 -21.99 -34.16 -17.78
N ASP A 37 -22.74 -33.66 -18.75
CA ASP A 37 -23.59 -34.51 -19.60
C ASP A 37 -23.55 -33.97 -21.04
N GLY A 38 -23.51 -34.89 -21.98
CA GLY A 38 -23.04 -34.67 -23.34
C GLY A 38 -24.02 -34.00 -24.32
N THR A 39 -23.57 -34.00 -25.57
CA THR A 39 -24.27 -33.71 -26.84
C THR A 39 -24.24 -32.27 -27.35
N GLN A 40 -24.00 -32.17 -28.65
CA GLN A 40 -23.72 -31.00 -29.48
C GLN A 40 -25.05 -30.32 -29.89
N ASP A 41 -25.11 -28.98 -29.92
CA ASP A 41 -25.50 -28.17 -31.09
C ASP A 41 -25.93 -26.72 -30.76
N LEU A 42 -25.19 -25.80 -31.41
CA LEU A 42 -25.57 -24.53 -32.05
C LEU A 42 -26.39 -23.45 -31.32
N ASN A 43 -25.64 -22.38 -30.99
CA ASN A 43 -25.91 -20.97 -31.29
C ASN A 43 -26.94 -20.19 -30.45
N SER A 44 -26.44 -19.41 -29.47
CA SER A 44 -26.61 -17.95 -29.47
C SER A 44 -25.75 -17.27 -28.39
N SER A 45 -25.25 -16.10 -28.74
CA SER A 45 -24.69 -15.01 -27.90
C SER A 45 -23.25 -15.11 -27.37
N SER A 46 -22.40 -14.32 -28.04
CA SER A 46 -21.49 -13.34 -27.43
C SER A 46 -20.01 -13.73 -27.19
N CYS A 47 -19.27 -13.70 -28.29
CA CYS A 47 -18.10 -12.81 -28.49
C CYS A 47 -16.80 -13.00 -27.67
N VAL A 48 -15.84 -13.65 -28.35
CA VAL A 48 -14.42 -13.25 -28.52
C VAL A 48 -13.44 -13.40 -27.34
N LEU A 49 -12.69 -14.51 -27.36
CA LEU A 49 -11.21 -14.47 -27.34
C LEU A 49 -10.73 -14.53 -28.83
N PRO A 50 -9.46 -14.30 -29.24
CA PRO A 50 -8.22 -13.94 -28.53
C PRO A 50 -7.33 -12.88 -29.29
N GLY A 51 -6.17 -12.52 -28.73
CA GLY A 51 -4.98 -12.21 -29.56
C GLY A 51 -4.49 -10.75 -29.63
N ASN A 52 -3.16 -10.62 -29.57
CA ASN A 52 -2.36 -9.42 -29.78
C ASN A 52 -2.91 -8.49 -30.88
N THR A 53 -3.20 -7.25 -30.51
CA THR A 53 -3.04 -6.08 -31.39
C THR A 53 -2.99 -4.84 -30.51
N ALA A 54 -2.15 -3.90 -30.91
CA ALA A 54 -1.98 -2.61 -30.27
C ALA A 54 -3.33 -1.92 -30.05
N LEU A 55 -3.67 -1.70 -28.78
CA LEU A 55 -4.68 -0.73 -28.40
C LEU A 55 -3.96 0.33 -27.57
N SER A 56 -3.64 1.44 -28.22
CA SER A 56 -3.48 2.71 -27.51
C SER A 56 -4.64 2.84 -26.51
N PRO A 57 -4.40 3.06 -25.21
CA PRO A 57 -5.49 3.14 -24.24
C PRO A 57 -6.11 4.54 -24.33
N THR A 58 -6.88 4.79 -25.38
CA THR A 58 -7.72 5.97 -25.51
C THR A 58 -9.19 5.55 -25.52
N THR A 59 -9.63 4.91 -24.44
CA THR A 59 -11.06 4.86 -24.07
C THR A 59 -11.19 5.29 -22.61
N SER A 60 -11.55 6.55 -22.45
CA SER A 60 -11.71 7.26 -21.20
C SER A 60 -12.97 6.78 -20.45
N ILE A 61 -12.82 5.77 -19.60
CA ILE A 61 -13.56 5.76 -18.34
C ILE A 61 -12.77 6.68 -17.42
N PRO A 62 -13.35 7.72 -16.78
CA PRO A 62 -12.66 8.50 -15.77
C PRO A 62 -12.56 7.68 -14.49
N SER A 63 -11.95 6.49 -14.56
CA SER A 63 -11.50 5.80 -13.38
C SER A 63 -10.40 6.66 -12.81
N ASN A 64 -10.66 7.28 -11.66
CA ASN A 64 -9.63 7.70 -10.75
C ASN A 64 -8.68 6.50 -10.55
N ASN A 65 -7.64 6.44 -11.36
CA ASN A 65 -6.52 5.50 -11.26
C ASN A 65 -5.38 6.18 -10.52
N THR A 66 -5.69 7.07 -9.58
CA THR A 66 -4.68 7.79 -8.81
C THR A 66 -4.03 6.80 -7.87
N GLN A 67 -2.82 6.36 -8.23
CA GLN A 67 -1.97 5.59 -7.34
C GLN A 67 -1.28 6.53 -6.36
N TYR A 68 -0.70 5.96 -5.30
CA TYR A 68 -0.03 6.75 -4.28
C TYR A 68 1.39 6.24 -4.04
N VAL A 69 2.30 7.15 -3.76
CA VAL A 69 3.61 6.82 -3.20
C VAL A 69 3.70 7.37 -1.78
N VAL A 70 4.09 6.51 -0.86
CA VAL A 70 4.32 6.81 0.55
C VAL A 70 5.82 6.95 0.74
N ILE A 71 6.27 8.10 1.18
CA ILE A 71 7.67 8.39 1.48
C ILE A 71 7.78 8.70 2.96
N CYS A 72 8.52 7.88 3.69
CA CYS A 72 8.89 8.17 5.06
C CYS A 72 10.34 8.64 5.10
N SER A 73 10.54 9.87 5.54
CA SER A 73 11.85 10.42 5.88
C SER A 73 12.15 10.23 7.36
N SER A 74 13.31 10.72 7.81
CA SER A 74 13.68 10.66 9.22
C SER A 74 12.95 11.67 10.10
N LYS A 75 12.20 12.62 9.52
CA LYS A 75 11.44 13.66 10.27
C LYS A 75 9.94 13.70 9.97
N GLU A 76 9.53 13.17 8.82
CA GLU A 76 8.16 13.29 8.33
C GLU A 76 7.82 12.18 7.33
N ALA A 77 6.53 11.86 7.27
CA ALA A 77 5.94 11.01 6.26
C ALA A 77 5.10 11.85 5.29
N ARG A 78 5.11 11.48 4.02
CA ARG A 78 4.30 12.10 2.96
C ARG A 78 3.64 11.03 2.11
N VAL A 79 2.42 11.32 1.67
CA VAL A 79 1.71 10.56 0.65
C VAL A 79 1.49 11.46 -0.54
N ILE A 80 1.91 11.00 -1.70
CA ILE A 80 1.91 11.75 -2.94
C ILE A 80 1.06 10.99 -3.96
N SER A 81 0.16 11.68 -4.66
CA SER A 81 -0.59 11.10 -5.78
C SER A 81 0.27 10.96 -7.02
N LEU A 82 0.03 9.90 -7.77
CA LEU A 82 0.62 9.66 -9.09
C LEU A 82 -0.48 9.74 -10.16
N PRO A 83 -0.17 10.23 -11.38
CA PRO A 83 1.15 10.68 -11.83
C PRO A 83 1.46 12.14 -11.47
N THR A 84 0.50 12.88 -10.89
CA THR A 84 0.60 14.34 -10.70
C THR A 84 1.67 14.78 -9.71
N GLN A 85 2.21 13.85 -8.91
CA GLN A 85 3.24 14.07 -7.89
C GLN A 85 2.86 15.14 -6.85
N VAL A 86 1.55 15.29 -6.61
CA VAL A 86 1.01 16.23 -5.61
C VAL A 86 1.04 15.56 -4.24
N SER A 87 1.64 16.23 -3.25
CA SER A 87 1.60 15.78 -1.85
C SER A 87 0.20 15.99 -1.28
N ILE A 88 -0.52 14.90 -0.99
CA ILE A 88 -1.90 14.96 -0.49
C ILE A 88 -1.92 14.95 1.04
N PHE A 89 -1.08 14.11 1.64
CA PHE A 89 -0.96 14.01 3.09
C PHE A 89 0.49 14.20 3.51
N LYS A 90 0.68 14.93 4.60
CA LYS A 90 2.00 15.20 5.18
C LYS A 90 1.88 15.19 6.69
N GLN A 91 2.63 14.33 7.35
CA GLN A 91 2.66 14.21 8.79
C GLN A 91 4.10 14.38 9.28
N LYS A 92 4.33 15.40 10.12
CA LYS A 92 5.56 15.46 10.91
C LYS A 92 5.41 14.49 12.07
N ILE A 93 6.42 13.67 12.29
CA ILE A 93 6.38 12.66 13.33
C ILE A 93 7.17 13.25 14.51
N PHE A 94 6.45 13.46 15.61
CA PHE A 94 7.00 14.04 16.83
C PHE A 94 6.91 13.01 17.93
N ASP A 95 7.81 13.13 18.91
CA ASP A 95 7.70 12.35 20.12
C ASP A 95 6.49 12.84 20.93
N SER A 96 5.70 11.93 21.50
CA SER A 96 4.44 12.26 22.20
C SER A 96 4.61 13.19 23.41
N LEU A 97 5.84 13.36 23.90
CA LEU A 97 6.17 14.28 25.00
C LEU A 97 6.39 15.73 24.55
N GLY A 98 6.20 16.06 23.26
CA GLY A 98 6.23 17.44 22.74
C GLY A 98 7.58 18.16 22.84
N SER A 99 8.65 17.54 23.35
CA SER A 99 9.88 18.27 23.71
C SER A 99 11.05 18.12 22.73
N SER A 100 10.98 17.27 21.71
CA SER A 100 11.96 17.24 20.61
C SER A 100 11.46 16.46 19.40
N ALA A 101 11.88 16.89 18.20
CA ALA A 101 11.66 16.12 16.98
C ALA A 101 12.50 14.83 17.05
N SER A 102 11.92 13.75 17.56
CA SER A 102 12.56 12.44 17.59
C SER A 102 12.73 11.93 16.16
N ASN A 103 13.95 11.54 15.83
CA ASN A 103 14.30 11.10 14.49
C ASN A 103 13.85 9.65 14.31
N ILE A 104 13.20 9.38 13.18
CA ILE A 104 12.79 8.02 12.82
C ILE A 104 14.07 7.26 12.42
N THR A 105 14.27 6.07 12.98
CA THR A 105 15.42 5.20 12.70
C THR A 105 15.09 4.20 11.60
N ARG A 106 13.85 3.70 11.60
CA ARG A 106 13.33 2.73 10.63
C ARG A 106 11.86 3.03 10.30
N ALA A 107 11.48 2.76 9.06
CA ALA A 107 10.08 2.83 8.64
C ALA A 107 9.75 1.64 7.73
N SER A 108 8.50 1.21 7.76
CA SER A 108 7.99 0.13 6.90
C SER A 108 6.49 0.29 6.68
N VAL A 109 6.04 0.01 5.46
CA VAL A 109 4.61 -0.12 5.15
C VAL A 109 4.20 -1.59 5.24
N VAL A 110 3.23 -1.88 6.10
CA VAL A 110 2.76 -3.22 6.42
C VAL A 110 1.25 -3.29 6.32
N LYS A 111 0.71 -4.51 6.16
CA LYS A 111 -0.72 -4.76 6.14
C LYS A 111 -1.20 -5.14 7.54
N ILE A 112 -2.12 -4.36 8.10
CA ILE A 112 -2.75 -4.62 9.40
C ILE A 112 -4.25 -4.79 9.17
N ALA A 113 -4.80 -5.95 9.55
CA ALA A 113 -6.23 -6.26 9.42
C ALA A 113 -6.81 -5.98 8.00
N GLY A 114 -6.03 -6.23 6.94
CA GLY A 114 -6.48 -5.99 5.57
C GLY A 114 -6.09 -4.63 4.98
N SER A 115 -5.69 -3.68 5.81
CA SER A 115 -5.42 -2.29 5.42
C SER A 115 -3.93 -1.96 5.44
N ALA A 116 -3.49 -1.03 4.58
CA ALA A 116 -2.12 -0.56 4.55
C ALA A 116 -1.85 0.41 5.73
N CYS A 117 -0.74 0.23 6.42
CA CYS A 117 -0.32 1.09 7.53
C CYS A 117 1.18 1.38 7.45
N LEU A 118 1.56 2.61 7.76
CA LEU A 118 2.96 3.01 7.92
C LEU A 118 3.36 2.83 9.38
N THR A 119 4.40 2.04 9.62
CA THR A 119 5.00 1.86 10.95
C THR A 119 6.34 2.61 11.00
N CYS A 120 6.50 3.48 11.98
CA CYS A 120 7.69 4.30 12.20
C CYS A 120 8.29 3.97 13.56
N TYR A 121 9.56 3.57 13.54
CA TYR A 121 10.36 3.32 14.74
C TYR A 121 11.18 4.58 15.04
N LEU A 122 10.97 5.15 16.21
CA LEU A 122 11.69 6.34 16.66
C LEU A 122 12.96 5.96 17.42
N ALA A 123 13.94 6.87 17.38
CA ALA A 123 15.15 6.74 18.20
C ALA A 123 14.85 6.71 19.70
N SER A 124 13.70 7.27 20.13
CA SER A 124 13.21 7.21 21.51
C SER A 124 12.73 5.82 21.94
N GLY A 125 12.77 4.81 21.06
CA GLY A 125 12.23 3.47 21.35
C GLY A 125 10.71 3.39 21.23
N ARG A 126 10.07 4.38 20.60
CA ARG A 126 8.62 4.37 20.33
C ARG A 126 8.31 3.84 18.93
N ILE A 127 7.13 3.25 18.82
CA ILE A 127 6.54 2.84 17.55
C ILE A 127 5.29 3.66 17.34
N HIS A 128 5.24 4.37 16.22
CA HIS A 128 4.04 5.06 15.73
C HIS A 128 3.50 4.32 14.52
N VAL A 129 2.19 4.12 14.48
CA VAL A 129 1.48 3.48 13.39
C VAL A 129 0.48 4.46 12.80
N TYR A 130 0.54 4.67 11.49
CA TYR A 130 -0.33 5.57 10.74
C TYR A 130 -1.14 4.79 9.71
N SER A 131 -2.41 5.11 9.55
CA SER A 131 -3.25 4.57 8.48
C SER A 131 -2.81 5.13 7.14
N LEU A 132 -2.88 4.33 6.09
CA LEU A 132 -2.67 4.79 4.72
C LEU A 132 -3.98 4.72 3.92
N PRO A 133 -4.18 5.62 2.94
CA PRO A 133 -3.28 6.70 2.51
C PRO A 133 -3.34 7.98 3.37
N SER A 134 -4.23 8.07 4.36
CA SER A 134 -4.56 9.31 5.07
C SER A 134 -3.51 9.84 6.07
N LEU A 135 -2.50 9.03 6.43
CA LEU A 135 -1.52 9.32 7.48
C LEU A 135 -2.11 9.69 8.86
N ARG A 136 -3.31 9.19 9.18
CA ARG A 136 -3.90 9.36 10.52
C ARG A 136 -3.19 8.44 11.51
N GLU A 137 -2.77 8.98 12.65
CA GLU A 137 -2.20 8.17 13.73
C GLU A 137 -3.25 7.19 14.26
N LEU A 138 -2.91 5.90 14.24
CA LEU A 138 -3.76 4.81 14.71
C LEU A 138 -3.35 4.35 16.11
N TYR A 139 -2.05 4.28 16.34
CA TYR A 139 -1.50 3.67 17.55
C TYR A 139 -0.08 4.16 17.80
N THR A 140 0.24 4.40 19.06
CA THR A 140 1.59 4.75 19.52
C THR A 140 1.90 3.96 20.78
N THR A 141 3.05 3.28 20.80
CA THR A 141 3.51 2.49 21.94
C THR A 141 5.00 2.62 22.17
N ASN A 142 5.44 2.29 23.39
CA ASN A 142 6.86 2.21 23.73
C ASN A 142 7.32 0.76 23.58
N LEU A 143 8.51 0.57 23.03
CA LEU A 143 9.27 -0.66 23.22
C LEU A 143 9.91 -0.58 24.60
N ASP A 144 9.16 -0.99 25.62
CA ASP A 144 9.78 -1.29 26.91
C ASP A 144 10.66 -2.54 26.70
N PRO A 145 11.95 -2.55 27.10
CA PRO A 145 12.72 -3.78 27.09
C PRO A 145 11.95 -4.85 27.85
N MET A 146 11.58 -5.93 27.13
CA MET A 146 11.11 -7.15 27.78
C MET A 146 12.21 -7.60 28.75
N ILE A 147 12.04 -7.30 30.03
CA ILE A 147 12.70 -8.04 31.09
C ILE A 147 12.07 -9.42 31.04
N ASP A 148 12.76 -10.31 30.34
CA ASP A 148 12.57 -11.75 30.46
C ASP A 148 13.00 -12.11 31.89
N SER A 149 12.07 -12.07 32.83
CA SER A 149 12.25 -12.63 34.16
C SER A 149 12.03 -14.14 34.07
N TRP A 150 13.13 -14.88 33.89
CA TRP A 150 13.21 -16.33 34.10
C TRP A 150 13.40 -16.64 35.59
#